data_AF-A0A350P8I4-F1
#
_entry.id   AF-A0A350P8I4-F1
#
_cell.length_a   1.000
_cell.length_b   1.000
_cell.length_c   1.000
_cell.angle_alpha   90.00
_cell.angle_beta   90.00
_cell.angle_gamma   90.00
#
_symmetry.space_group_name_H-M   'P 1'
#
loop_
_entity.id
_entity.type
_entity.pdbx_description
1 polymer ?
#
loop_
_entity_poly.entity_id
_entity_poly.type
_entity_poly.pdbx_seq_one_letter_code
_entity_poly.pdbx_strand_id
1 'polypeptide(L)'
;MVKKTPIALLVLAALQANAHEDNSHDIEKVTVSGRQVSLVGEAISASQGVVGQEEIQLRPILRTGEILEFIPGMVVTQHSGTGKANQYFLRGFNLDHGTDFATFVDGMPVNMRT
;
A
#
# COMPACT_ATOMS: atom_id res chain seq x y z
N MET A 1 61.30 -21.30 -56.82
CA MET A 1 60.08 -20.92 -57.56
C MET A 1 58.91 -21.67 -56.94
N VAL A 2 58.28 -21.08 -55.92
CA VAL A 2 57.31 -21.75 -55.03
C VAL A 2 55.93 -21.71 -55.66
N LYS A 3 55.32 -22.89 -55.86
CA LYS A 3 53.97 -23.06 -56.41
C LYS A 3 52.92 -22.66 -55.35
N LYS A 4 51.98 -21.82 -55.77
CA LYS A 4 50.89 -21.26 -54.95
C LYS A 4 49.86 -22.33 -54.60
N THR A 5 49.52 -22.48 -53.33
CA THR A 5 48.35 -23.24 -52.84
C THR A 5 47.09 -22.37 -52.87
N PRO A 6 45.92 -22.86 -53.33
CA PRO A 6 44.69 -22.08 -53.34
C PRO A 6 43.91 -22.27 -52.03
N ILE A 7 43.76 -21.16 -51.32
CA ILE A 7 42.56 -20.62 -50.67
C ILE A 7 41.41 -21.63 -50.49
N ALA A 8 41.19 -22.08 -49.25
CA ALA A 8 39.88 -22.49 -48.76
C ALA A 8 39.32 -21.34 -47.92
N LEU A 9 38.33 -20.69 -48.50
CA LEU A 9 37.61 -19.53 -48.02
C LEU A 9 36.69 -19.95 -46.86
N LEU A 10 37.12 -19.77 -45.61
CA LEU A 10 36.20 -19.87 -44.46
C LEU A 10 35.44 -18.54 -44.37
N VAL A 11 34.37 -18.40 -45.14
CA VAL A 11 33.44 -17.28 -44.99
C VAL A 11 32.75 -17.44 -43.64
N LEU A 12 33.12 -16.54 -42.73
CA LEU A 12 32.52 -16.32 -41.43
C LEU A 12 31.05 -15.96 -41.62
N ALA A 13 30.15 -16.95 -41.58
CA ALA A 13 28.73 -16.71 -41.40
C ALA A 13 28.50 -16.28 -39.94
N ALA A 14 28.80 -15.03 -39.63
CA ALA A 14 28.23 -14.38 -38.47
C ALA A 14 26.72 -14.34 -38.70
N LEU A 15 25.99 -15.30 -38.12
CA LEU A 15 24.55 -15.17 -37.95
C LEU A 15 24.33 -13.82 -37.26
N GLN A 16 23.74 -12.88 -37.97
CA GLN A 16 23.18 -11.70 -37.34
C GLN A 16 22.01 -12.18 -36.47
N ALA A 17 22.29 -12.43 -35.20
CA ALA A 17 21.28 -12.50 -34.18
C ALA A 17 20.72 -11.08 -34.03
N ASN A 18 19.71 -10.76 -34.84
CA ASN A 18 18.89 -9.59 -34.58
C ASN A 18 18.08 -9.93 -33.32
N ALA A 19 18.49 -9.37 -32.18
CA ALA A 19 17.63 -9.31 -31.01
C ALA A 19 16.39 -8.54 -31.44
N HIS A 20 15.22 -9.19 -31.39
CA HIS A 20 13.96 -8.51 -31.57
C HIS A 20 13.77 -7.63 -30.33
N GLU A 21 14.06 -6.33 -30.45
CA GLU A 21 13.59 -5.37 -29.46
C GLU A 21 12.06 -5.37 -29.56
N ASP A 22 11.42 -6.05 -28.61
CA ASP A 22 9.97 -5.98 -28.38
C ASP A 22 9.64 -4.58 -27.84
N ASN A 23 9.64 -3.61 -28.75
CA ASN A 23 9.43 -2.19 -28.50
C ASN A 23 7.93 -1.82 -28.43
N SER A 24 7.07 -2.69 -27.90
CA SER A 24 5.67 -2.35 -27.66
C SER A 24 5.02 -3.23 -26.60
N HIS A 25 5.45 -3.09 -25.35
CA HIS A 25 4.45 -3.15 -24.29
C HIS A 25 3.78 -1.77 -24.25
N ASP A 26 2.73 -1.59 -25.05
CA ASP A 26 1.74 -0.54 -24.86
C ASP A 26 1.01 -0.84 -23.54
N ILE A 27 1.67 -0.55 -22.42
CA ILE A 27 1.09 -0.73 -21.10
C ILE A 27 0.06 0.37 -20.90
N GLU A 28 -1.18 -0.02 -20.59
CA GLU A 28 -2.26 0.90 -20.26
C GLU A 28 -1.82 1.83 -19.13
N LYS A 29 -1.81 3.14 -19.42
CA LYS A 29 -1.48 4.16 -18.42
C LYS A 29 -2.74 4.55 -17.66
N VAL A 30 -2.88 4.02 -16.44
CA VAL A 30 -3.93 4.45 -15.51
C VAL A 30 -3.41 5.63 -14.67
N THR A 31 -4.07 6.78 -14.78
CA THR A 31 -3.81 7.92 -13.88
C THR A 31 -4.74 7.82 -12.68
N VAL A 32 -4.17 7.59 -11.49
CA VAL A 32 -4.92 7.56 -10.25
C VAL A 32 -4.74 8.91 -9.56
N SER A 33 -5.83 9.68 -9.47
CA SER A 33 -5.89 10.87 -8.63
C SER A 33 -6.42 10.48 -7.25
N GLY A 34 -5.66 10.81 -6.20
CA GLY A 34 -6.08 10.68 -4.81
C GLY A 34 -5.87 11.99 -4.06
N ARG A 35 -6.42 12.09 -2.83
CA ARG A 35 -6.14 13.25 -1.97
C ARG A 35 -4.68 13.22 -1.53
N GLN A 36 -3.86 14.09 -2.10
CA GLN A 36 -2.43 14.15 -1.78
C GLN A 36 -2.19 15.14 -0.63
N VAL A 37 -2.38 14.67 0.61
CA VAL A 37 -1.66 15.30 1.73
C VAL A 37 -0.25 14.73 1.68
N SER A 38 0.71 15.52 1.19
CA SER A 38 2.12 15.09 1.14
C SER A 38 2.70 15.10 2.55
N LEU A 39 2.68 13.94 3.21
CA LEU A 39 3.28 13.76 4.54
C LEU A 39 4.79 13.45 4.50
N VAL A 40 5.43 13.54 3.32
CA VAL A 40 6.87 13.32 3.17
C VAL A 40 7.62 14.40 3.94
N GLY A 41 8.39 14.01 4.95
CA GLY A 41 9.11 14.93 5.85
C GLY A 41 8.30 15.43 7.05
N GLU A 42 6.99 15.14 7.12
CA GLU A 42 6.11 15.49 8.25
C GLU A 42 5.72 14.26 9.08
N ALA A 43 5.39 13.14 8.42
CA ALA A 43 5.05 11.90 9.11
C ALA A 43 6.28 11.27 9.77
N ILE A 44 6.14 10.86 11.02
CA ILE A 44 7.18 10.12 11.74
C ILE A 44 7.21 8.63 11.37
N SER A 45 6.17 8.11 10.71
CA SER A 45 6.03 6.71 10.35
C SER A 45 5.21 6.53 9.06
N ALA A 46 5.49 5.46 8.31
CA ALA A 46 4.71 5.06 7.15
C ALA A 46 3.25 4.66 7.48
N SER A 47 2.93 4.41 8.75
CA SER A 47 1.56 4.11 9.20
C SER A 47 0.83 5.34 9.77
N GLN A 48 1.44 6.52 9.73
CA GLN A 48 0.77 7.77 10.07
C GLN A 48 0.07 8.33 8.83
N GLY A 49 -1.14 8.83 9.00
CA GLY A 49 -1.93 9.39 7.91
C GLY A 49 -3.07 10.27 8.41
N VAL A 50 -3.76 10.90 7.47
CA VAL A 50 -4.98 11.67 7.70
C VAL A 50 -6.07 11.09 6.82
N VAL A 51 -7.19 10.73 7.44
CA VAL A 51 -8.39 10.26 6.76
C VAL A 51 -9.44 11.36 6.83
N GLY A 52 -9.97 11.75 5.68
CA GLY A 52 -10.86 12.90 5.54
C GLY A 52 -12.23 12.51 5.04
N GLN A 53 -13.12 13.50 4.95
CA GLN A 53 -14.55 13.26 4.71
C GLN A 53 -14.83 12.42 3.46
N GLU A 54 -14.22 12.74 2.32
CA GLU A 54 -14.45 12.00 1.07
C GLU A 54 -14.09 10.51 1.20
N GLU A 55 -12.97 10.17 1.84
CA GLU A 55 -12.55 8.78 2.03
C GLU A 55 -13.49 8.03 2.98
N ILE A 56 -13.98 8.72 4.02
CA ILE A 56 -14.97 8.19 4.95
C ILE A 56 -16.27 7.87 4.21
N GLN A 57 -16.71 8.74 3.29
CA GLN A 57 -17.95 8.57 2.51
C GLN A 57 -17.86 7.44 1.48
N LEU A 58 -16.66 7.11 0.98
CA LEU A 58 -16.46 6.03 0.02
C LEU A 58 -16.69 4.63 0.60
N ARG A 59 -16.67 4.50 1.93
CA ARG A 59 -16.84 3.22 2.63
C ARG A 59 -18.14 3.21 3.43
N PRO A 60 -19.02 2.22 3.25
CA PRO A 60 -20.16 2.06 4.15
C PRO A 60 -19.68 1.79 5.58
N ILE A 61 -20.09 2.64 6.53
CA ILE A 61 -19.80 2.48 7.96
C ILE A 61 -21.12 2.11 8.65
N LEU A 62 -21.22 0.87 9.11
CA LEU A 62 -22.43 0.34 9.74
C LEU A 62 -22.42 0.50 11.26
N ARG A 63 -21.23 0.61 11.84
CA ARG A 63 -21.03 0.79 13.29
C ARG A 63 -20.01 1.88 13.53
N THR A 64 -20.26 2.74 14.52
CA THR A 64 -19.37 3.86 14.84
C THR A 64 -17.91 3.44 15.02
N GLY A 65 -17.66 2.29 15.66
CA GLY A 65 -16.30 1.78 15.87
C GLY A 65 -15.53 1.45 14.58
N GLU A 66 -16.22 1.12 13.48
CA GLU A 66 -15.59 0.80 12.19
C GLU A 66 -14.85 2.00 11.57
N ILE A 67 -15.12 3.23 12.05
CA ILE A 67 -14.35 4.41 11.64
C ILE A 67 -12.84 4.24 11.92
N LEU A 68 -12.48 3.43 12.91
CA LEU A 68 -11.08 3.17 13.26
C LEU A 68 -10.42 2.15 12.31
N GLU A 69 -11.17 1.42 11.49
CA GLU A 69 -10.61 0.50 10.48
C GLU A 69 -9.92 1.20 9.31
N PHE A 70 -9.97 2.53 9.25
CA PHE A 70 -9.09 3.29 8.36
C PHE A 70 -7.64 3.35 8.87
N ILE A 71 -7.39 3.05 10.16
CA ILE A 71 -6.04 2.96 10.71
C ILE A 71 -5.38 1.67 10.17
N PRO A 72 -4.20 1.75 9.52
CA PRO A 72 -3.55 0.57 8.95
C PRO A 72 -3.27 -0.52 9.99
N GLY A 73 -3.88 -1.69 9.78
CA GLY A 73 -3.77 -2.85 10.67
C GLY A 73 -4.74 -2.84 11.86
N MET A 74 -5.71 -1.92 11.90
CA MET A 74 -6.80 -1.95 12.87
C MET A 74 -7.91 -2.91 12.39
N VAL A 75 -8.44 -3.71 13.32
CA VAL A 75 -9.63 -4.55 13.12
C VAL A 75 -10.59 -4.32 14.27
N VAL A 76 -11.86 -4.06 13.96
CA VAL A 76 -12.89 -3.72 14.94
C VAL A 76 -13.99 -4.77 14.93
N THR A 77 -14.03 -5.57 15.99
CA THR A 77 -15.04 -6.62 16.13
C THR A 77 -16.12 -6.24 17.14
N GLN A 78 -17.25 -6.92 17.05
CA GLN A 78 -18.30 -6.88 18.06
C GLN A 78 -18.38 -8.27 18.66
N HIS A 79 -18.31 -8.37 19.99
CA HIS A 79 -18.20 -9.64 20.69
C HIS A 79 -19.27 -9.84 21.78
N SER A 80 -20.14 -8.85 22.06
CA SER A 80 -21.11 -8.95 23.16
C SER A 80 -22.37 -8.08 23.01
N GLY A 81 -22.77 -7.76 21.79
CA GLY A 81 -23.98 -6.98 21.49
C GLY A 81 -23.78 -5.46 21.57
N THR A 82 -24.78 -4.71 21.11
CA THR A 82 -24.70 -3.28 20.76
C THR A 82 -24.51 -2.31 21.95
N GLY A 83 -24.55 -2.80 23.19
CA GLY A 83 -24.36 -2.00 24.40
C GLY A 83 -22.96 -2.07 25.01
N LYS A 84 -22.05 -2.88 24.46
CA LYS A 84 -20.66 -2.97 24.94
C LYS A 84 -19.71 -2.33 23.95
N ALA A 85 -18.56 -1.90 24.46
CA ALA A 85 -17.46 -1.42 23.64
C ALA A 85 -17.07 -2.46 22.59
N ASN A 86 -16.61 -1.99 21.44
CA ASN A 86 -16.01 -2.85 20.44
C ASN A 86 -14.75 -3.51 20.98
N GLN A 87 -14.38 -4.66 20.42
CA GLN A 87 -13.04 -5.19 20.60
C GLN A 87 -12.15 -4.70 19.47
N TYR A 88 -10.98 -4.20 19.84
CA TYR A 88 -10.02 -3.62 18.92
C TYR A 88 -8.77 -4.49 18.86
N PHE A 89 -8.26 -4.68 17.66
CA PHE A 89 -6.97 -5.31 17.42
C PHE A 89 -6.11 -4.40 16.54
N LEU A 90 -4.88 -4.13 16.96
CA LEU A 90 -3.89 -3.44 16.12
C LEU A 90 -2.77 -4.41 15.78
N ARG A 91 -2.62 -4.72 14.49
CA ARG A 91 -1.61 -5.64 13.96
C ARG A 91 -1.60 -7.00 14.70
N GLY A 92 -2.79 -7.49 15.06
CA GLY A 92 -2.99 -8.76 15.75
C GLY A 92 -2.94 -8.68 17.29
N PHE A 93 -2.57 -7.54 17.88
CA PHE A 93 -2.57 -7.35 19.33
C PHE A 93 -3.92 -6.81 19.81
N ASN A 94 -4.48 -7.45 20.83
CA ASN A 94 -5.71 -7.02 21.49
C ASN A 94 -5.47 -5.70 22.26
N LEU A 95 -6.42 -4.76 22.18
CA LEU A 95 -6.31 -3.41 22.77
C LEU A 95 -7.31 -3.13 23.91
N ASP A 96 -7.69 -4.15 24.68
CA ASP A 96 -8.55 -4.05 25.88
C ASP A 96 -9.74 -3.10 25.69
N HIS A 97 -10.58 -3.41 24.71
CA HIS A 97 -11.77 -2.62 24.36
C HIS A 97 -11.49 -1.13 24.05
N GLY A 98 -10.27 -0.84 23.62
CA GLY A 98 -9.81 0.47 23.19
C GLY A 98 -9.14 1.29 24.28
N THR A 99 -8.81 0.69 25.42
CA THR A 99 -8.08 1.37 26.51
C THR A 99 -6.55 1.33 26.35
N ASP A 100 -6.04 0.60 25.34
CA ASP A 100 -4.60 0.49 25.02
C ASP A 100 -4.13 1.39 23.88
N PHE A 101 -4.98 2.26 23.36
CA PHE A 101 -4.58 3.31 22.41
C PHE A 101 -5.26 4.61 22.76
N ALA A 102 -4.66 5.75 22.41
CA ALA A 102 -5.22 7.05 22.74
C ALA A 102 -6.12 7.56 21.61
N THR A 103 -7.33 7.98 21.96
CA THR A 103 -8.26 8.67 21.07
C THR A 103 -8.54 10.05 21.62
N PHE A 104 -8.52 11.07 20.76
CA PHE A 104 -8.79 12.45 21.14
C PHE A 104 -9.87 13.04 20.25
N VAL A 105 -10.73 13.88 20.83
CA VAL A 105 -11.70 14.73 20.12
C VAL A 105 -11.48 16.15 20.59
N ASP A 106 -11.21 17.08 19.66
CA ASP A 106 -10.89 18.48 19.96
C ASP A 106 -9.82 18.65 21.04
N GLY A 107 -8.80 17.78 21.02
CA GLY A 107 -7.70 17.76 21.98
C GLY A 107 -8.02 17.09 23.32
N MET A 108 -9.28 16.70 23.56
CA MET A 108 -9.71 16.02 24.78
C MET A 108 -9.63 14.50 24.63
N PRO A 109 -9.01 13.76 25.57
CA PRO A 109 -8.92 12.32 25.49
C PRO A 109 -10.29 11.66 25.74
N VAL A 110 -10.64 10.66 24.92
CA VAL A 110 -11.94 9.97 24.97
C VAL A 110 -11.89 8.72 25.86
N ASN A 111 -10.72 8.08 25.96
CA ASN A 111 -10.57 6.72 26.51
C ASN A 111 -9.48 6.61 27.59
N MET A 112 -9.36 7.61 28.48
CA MET A 112 -8.39 7.55 29.57
C MET A 112 -8.67 6.41 30.55
N ARG A 113 -7.60 5.70 30.92
CA ARG A 113 -7.55 4.95 32.18
C ARG A 113 -7.24 5.95 33.31
N THR A 114 -7.97 5.87 34.42
CA THR A 114 -7.70 6.65 35.64
C THR A 114 -6.38 6.28 36.28
#